data_AF-A0A9D1E7H6-F1
#
_entry.id   AF-A0A9D1E7H6-F1
#
_cell.length_a   1.000
_cell.length_b   1.000
_cell.length_c   1.000
_cell.angle_alpha   90.00
_cell.angle_beta   90.00
_cell.angle_gamma   90.00
#
_symmetry.space_group_name_H-M   'P 1'
#
loop_
_entity.id
_entity.type
_entity.pdbx_description
1 polymer ?
#
loop_
_entity_poly.entity_id
_entity_poly.type
_entity_poly.pdbx_seq_one_letter_code
_entity_poly.pdbx_strand_id
1 'polypeptide(L)'
;MNSIVSLLFAGVLSFQAAAMAPVVPTMYFCAEYYGAILEDIGEKTYNYASKDESESTINGGLPTYYNGGDYINTCANVAGAIVLGYYDVSYNDLIPNYTSAIVFGDRIVYRVQDDNVQNAIDELYDYMDTNSTSAGGTTISGFKNGLSEYVNKRGRNISYSSLGSGSSFSISGLKNSIAAKKPVVLFTSQYALTSTFGYEVSNGTDKFITYLYSGNHVMVACGIKEIEYYNSSNGLIEEVTLLKVSTGFSQVDISYIFLDDPGIIIDSYSVNIY
;
A
#
# COMPACT_ATOMS: atom_id res chain seq x y z
N MET A 1 -25.09 -49.00 66.91
CA MET A 1 -26.18 -48.19 66.34
C MET A 1 -25.55 -46.97 65.71
N ASN A 2 -25.16 -47.05 64.44
CA ASN A 2 -24.53 -45.95 63.70
C ASN A 2 -25.51 -45.50 62.62
N SER A 3 -26.01 -44.26 62.75
CA SER A 3 -26.84 -43.63 61.72
C SER A 3 -26.00 -43.03 60.61
N ILE A 4 -26.57 -43.13 59.43
CA ILE A 4 -25.98 -42.99 58.09
C ILE A 4 -25.67 -41.53 57.75
N VAL A 5 -24.49 -41.33 57.17
CA VAL A 5 -24.06 -40.12 56.46
C VAL A 5 -24.79 -40.04 55.12
N SER A 6 -25.33 -38.88 54.78
CA SER A 6 -25.75 -38.57 53.41
C SER A 6 -25.26 -37.16 53.05
N LEU A 7 -24.16 -37.10 52.30
CA LEU A 7 -23.64 -35.88 51.69
C LEU A 7 -24.16 -35.80 50.25
N LEU A 8 -25.05 -34.85 49.98
CA LEU A 8 -25.50 -34.50 48.63
C LEU A 8 -24.40 -33.71 47.92
N PHE A 9 -23.74 -34.34 46.94
CA PHE A 9 -22.86 -33.67 45.99
C PHE A 9 -23.71 -33.10 44.85
N ALA A 10 -23.89 -31.78 44.82
CA ALA A 10 -24.43 -31.07 43.67
C ALA A 10 -23.28 -30.76 42.70
N GLY A 11 -23.13 -31.57 41.64
CA GLY A 11 -22.21 -31.30 40.54
C GLY A 11 -22.77 -30.19 39.65
N VAL A 12 -22.15 -29.02 39.68
CA VAL A 12 -22.40 -27.95 38.70
C VAL A 12 -21.61 -28.28 37.44
N LEU A 13 -22.31 -28.70 36.39
CA LEU A 13 -21.75 -28.80 35.03
C LEU A 13 -21.67 -27.39 34.45
N SER A 14 -20.49 -26.79 34.46
CA SER A 14 -20.21 -25.57 33.71
C SER A 14 -20.01 -25.90 32.24
N PHE A 15 -21.02 -25.65 31.40
CA PHE A 15 -20.82 -25.53 29.95
C PHE A 15 -20.03 -24.24 29.68
N GLN A 16 -18.74 -24.36 29.39
CA GLN A 16 -18.00 -23.28 28.75
C GLN A 16 -18.30 -23.36 27.25
N ALA A 17 -19.14 -22.44 26.77
CA ALA A 17 -19.21 -22.16 25.35
C ALA A 17 -17.86 -21.54 24.94
N ALA A 18 -17.07 -22.30 24.18
CA ALA A 18 -15.91 -21.74 23.49
C ALA A 18 -16.42 -20.69 22.51
N ALA A 19 -16.16 -19.40 22.80
CA ALA A 19 -16.39 -18.34 21.84
C ALA A 19 -15.45 -18.59 20.65
N MET A 20 -16.00 -19.09 19.54
CA MET A 20 -15.26 -19.09 18.29
C MET A 20 -15.03 -17.63 17.90
N ALA A 21 -13.77 -17.23 17.82
CA ALA A 21 -13.42 -15.92 17.28
C ALA A 21 -14.05 -15.80 15.88
N PRO A 22 -14.62 -14.63 15.51
CA PRO A 22 -15.17 -14.45 14.18
C PRO A 22 -14.07 -14.73 13.15
N VAL A 23 -14.35 -15.62 12.20
CA VAL A 23 -13.49 -15.84 11.04
C VAL A 23 -13.56 -14.56 10.21
N VAL A 24 -12.49 -13.76 10.23
CA VAL A 24 -12.36 -12.61 9.32
C VAL A 24 -12.19 -13.19 7.92
N PRO A 25 -13.08 -12.87 6.95
CA PRO A 25 -12.94 -13.37 5.59
C PRO A 25 -11.59 -12.98 5.00
N THR A 26 -10.93 -13.91 4.32
CA THR A 26 -9.70 -13.63 3.58
C THR A 26 -9.99 -12.58 2.50
N MET A 27 -9.32 -11.43 2.58
CA MET A 27 -9.45 -10.39 1.58
C MET A 27 -8.53 -10.67 0.40
N TYR A 28 -9.08 -10.48 -0.81
CA TYR A 28 -8.33 -10.56 -2.05
C TYR A 28 -8.22 -9.17 -2.68
N PHE A 29 -7.06 -8.92 -3.26
CA PHE A 29 -6.71 -7.70 -3.96
C PHE A 29 -6.68 -8.04 -5.44
N CYS A 30 -7.74 -7.65 -6.12
CA CYS A 30 -8.00 -7.99 -7.50
C CYS A 30 -8.29 -6.72 -8.31
N ALA A 31 -8.13 -6.85 -9.62
CA ALA A 31 -8.21 -5.81 -10.61
C ALA A 31 -9.16 -6.29 -11.68
N GLU A 32 -10.48 -6.22 -11.43
CA GLU A 32 -11.38 -6.15 -12.57
C GLU A 32 -11.07 -4.83 -13.29
N TYR A 33 -10.86 -4.91 -14.61
CA TYR A 33 -10.46 -3.86 -15.56
C TYR A 33 -10.13 -2.50 -14.92
N TYR A 34 -8.83 -2.25 -14.69
CA TYR A 34 -8.19 -1.07 -14.05
C TYR A 34 -7.83 -1.14 -12.55
N GLY A 35 -7.92 -2.26 -11.84
CA GLY A 35 -7.33 -2.36 -10.47
C GLY A 35 -8.06 -1.58 -9.38
N ALA A 36 -9.12 -0.90 -9.79
CA ALA A 36 -10.23 -0.39 -9.04
C ALA A 36 -11.16 0.27 -10.06
N ILE A 37 -12.45 0.34 -9.78
CA ILE A 37 -13.40 1.01 -10.68
C ILE A 37 -13.37 2.49 -10.31
N LEU A 38 -13.07 3.35 -11.29
CA LEU A 38 -13.27 4.79 -11.11
C LEU A 38 -14.78 5.04 -10.95
N GLU A 39 -15.20 5.35 -9.74
CA GLU A 39 -16.60 5.61 -9.41
C GLU A 39 -16.98 7.06 -9.68
N ASP A 40 -16.10 7.99 -9.32
CA ASP A 40 -16.41 9.41 -9.34
C ASP A 40 -15.16 10.29 -9.49
N ILE A 41 -15.37 11.51 -9.99
CA ILE A 41 -14.37 12.57 -10.03
C ILE A 41 -14.88 13.70 -9.15
N GLY A 42 -14.26 13.83 -7.98
CA GLY A 42 -14.58 14.84 -6.98
C GLY A 42 -13.60 16.01 -6.96
N GLU A 43 -13.88 16.92 -6.05
CA GLU A 43 -13.04 18.08 -5.76
C GLU A 43 -12.95 18.29 -4.25
N LYS A 44 -11.73 18.53 -3.75
CA LYS A 44 -11.48 19.00 -2.38
C LYS A 44 -10.88 20.40 -2.44
N THR A 45 -11.54 21.36 -1.78
CA THR A 45 -11.15 22.77 -1.80
C THR A 45 -10.91 23.28 -0.39
N TYR A 46 -9.74 23.87 -0.17
CA TYR A 46 -9.30 24.42 1.12
C TYR A 46 -9.03 25.91 0.98
N ASN A 47 -9.76 26.73 1.72
CA ASN A 47 -9.58 28.18 1.77
C ASN A 47 -8.79 28.56 3.02
N TYR A 48 -7.77 29.39 2.86
CA TYR A 48 -6.82 29.71 3.93
C TYR A 48 -6.25 31.13 3.79
N ALA A 49 -5.74 31.68 4.90
CA ALA A 49 -4.95 32.91 4.90
C ALA A 49 -3.45 32.62 4.81
N SER A 50 -3.00 31.54 5.44
CA SER A 50 -1.65 31.00 5.35
C SER A 50 -1.68 29.47 5.43
N LYS A 51 -0.60 28.81 5.02
CA LYS A 51 -0.43 27.37 5.16
C LYS A 51 1.03 27.02 5.45
N ASP A 52 1.22 25.92 6.15
CA ASP A 52 2.51 25.27 6.33
C ASP A 52 2.50 23.93 5.60
N GLU A 53 3.56 23.64 4.83
CA GLU A 53 3.69 22.42 4.05
C GLU A 53 5.00 21.72 4.39
N SER A 54 4.94 20.40 4.53
CA SER A 54 6.12 19.55 4.57
C SER A 54 5.96 18.35 3.64
N GLU A 55 7.04 17.98 2.95
CA GLU A 55 7.07 16.78 2.12
C GLU A 55 8.36 16.02 2.36
N SER A 56 8.25 14.70 2.49
CA SER A 56 9.38 13.78 2.57
C SER A 56 9.18 12.68 1.55
N THR A 57 10.19 12.40 0.73
CA THR A 57 10.12 11.34 -0.28
C THR A 57 11.46 10.61 -0.39
N ILE A 58 11.41 9.31 -0.71
CA ILE A 58 12.59 8.55 -1.08
C ILE A 58 13.18 9.18 -2.34
N ASN A 59 14.47 9.51 -2.31
CA ASN A 59 15.15 10.16 -3.42
C ASN A 59 15.02 9.32 -4.71
N GLY A 60 14.66 9.96 -5.82
CA GLY A 60 14.37 9.30 -7.09
C GLY A 60 12.97 8.67 -7.19
N GLY A 61 12.20 8.61 -6.10
CA GLY A 61 10.88 7.99 -6.07
C GLY A 61 10.93 6.47 -6.26
N LEU A 62 9.98 5.95 -7.04
CA LEU A 62 9.82 4.53 -7.36
C LEU A 62 9.68 4.35 -8.87
N PRO A 63 9.96 3.14 -9.40
CA PRO A 63 9.59 2.82 -10.76
C PRO A 63 8.05 2.82 -10.95
N THR A 64 7.62 3.09 -12.17
CA THR A 64 6.21 3.24 -12.57
C THR A 64 5.77 2.07 -13.42
N TYR A 65 6.02 0.85 -12.95
CA TYR A 65 5.65 -0.37 -13.67
C TYR A 65 4.15 -0.61 -13.62
N TYR A 66 3.63 -1.29 -14.64
CA TYR A 66 2.24 -1.68 -14.77
C TYR A 66 2.16 -2.98 -15.55
N ASN A 67 1.05 -3.70 -15.41
CA ASN A 67 0.83 -4.91 -16.20
C ASN A 67 0.48 -4.55 -17.66
N GLY A 68 1.34 -4.94 -18.59
CA GLY A 68 1.12 -4.86 -20.04
C GLY A 68 0.74 -6.19 -20.70
N GLY A 69 0.73 -7.29 -19.93
CA GLY A 69 0.36 -8.63 -20.40
C GLY A 69 -1.12 -8.97 -20.25
N ASP A 70 -1.47 -10.23 -20.54
CA ASP A 70 -2.86 -10.72 -20.58
C ASP A 70 -3.44 -11.10 -19.20
N TYR A 71 -2.60 -11.19 -18.15
CA TYR A 71 -3.07 -11.51 -16.81
C TYR A 71 -3.98 -10.40 -16.25
N ILE A 72 -5.02 -10.82 -15.53
CA ILE A 72 -5.97 -9.93 -14.83
C ILE A 72 -5.74 -10.03 -13.32
N ASN A 73 -6.22 -9.07 -12.53
CA ASN A 73 -6.05 -9.09 -11.08
C ASN A 73 -4.59 -8.97 -10.59
N THR A 74 -3.78 -8.18 -11.31
CA THR A 74 -2.32 -8.14 -11.18
C THR A 74 -1.78 -7.06 -10.23
N CYS A 75 -2.63 -6.31 -9.52
CA CYS A 75 -2.19 -5.17 -8.70
C CYS A 75 -1.13 -5.54 -7.66
N ALA A 76 -1.28 -6.69 -7.00
CA ALA A 76 -0.31 -7.20 -6.05
C ALA A 76 1.03 -7.56 -6.72
N ASN A 77 1.00 -8.18 -7.90
CA ASN A 77 2.21 -8.61 -8.60
C ASN A 77 2.97 -7.40 -9.17
N VAL A 78 2.25 -6.42 -9.70
CA VAL A 78 2.78 -5.13 -10.14
C VAL A 78 3.42 -4.38 -8.96
N ALA A 79 2.74 -4.29 -7.82
CA ALA A 79 3.32 -3.69 -6.61
C ALA A 79 4.60 -4.41 -6.16
N GLY A 80 4.62 -5.74 -6.27
CA GLY A 80 5.82 -6.55 -6.04
C GLY A 80 6.95 -6.17 -7.01
N ALA A 81 6.67 -6.07 -8.31
CA ALA A 81 7.64 -5.68 -9.32
C ALA A 81 8.17 -4.25 -9.13
N ILE A 82 7.34 -3.32 -8.66
CA ILE A 82 7.76 -1.96 -8.29
C ILE A 82 8.78 -2.01 -7.15
N VAL A 83 8.52 -2.81 -6.11
CA VAL A 83 9.47 -3.03 -5.01
C VAL A 83 10.76 -3.68 -5.50
N LEU A 84 10.68 -4.68 -6.39
CA LEU A 84 11.85 -5.29 -7.00
C LEU A 84 12.67 -4.26 -7.76
N GLY A 85 12.05 -3.47 -8.65
CA GLY A 85 12.73 -2.44 -9.42
C GLY A 85 13.39 -1.37 -8.56
N TYR A 86 12.79 -1.01 -7.43
CA TYR A 86 13.40 -0.11 -6.45
C TYR A 86 14.71 -0.68 -5.89
N TYR A 87 14.70 -1.93 -5.43
CA TYR A 87 15.88 -2.57 -4.84
C TYR A 87 16.90 -3.04 -5.87
N ASP A 88 16.46 -3.32 -7.10
CA ASP A 88 17.30 -3.76 -8.21
C ASP A 88 18.34 -2.71 -8.57
N VAL A 89 18.11 -1.43 -8.26
CA VAL A 89 19.12 -0.35 -8.39
C VAL A 89 20.40 -0.67 -7.62
N SER A 90 20.28 -1.40 -6.50
CA SER A 90 21.41 -1.78 -5.64
C SER A 90 21.95 -3.17 -5.92
N TYR A 91 21.13 -4.09 -6.47
CA TYR A 91 21.51 -5.50 -6.61
C TYR A 91 21.74 -5.96 -8.06
N ASN A 92 21.08 -5.33 -9.05
CA ASN A 92 21.13 -5.62 -10.48
C ASN A 92 20.84 -7.09 -10.88
N ASP A 93 20.21 -7.86 -9.99
CA ASP A 93 19.91 -9.28 -10.17
C ASP A 93 18.48 -9.65 -9.72
N LEU A 94 17.70 -8.66 -9.24
CA LEU A 94 16.33 -8.90 -8.82
C LEU A 94 15.38 -9.01 -10.02
N ILE A 95 15.59 -8.21 -11.06
CA ILE A 95 14.89 -8.36 -12.34
C ILE A 95 15.92 -8.84 -13.39
N PRO A 96 15.87 -10.12 -13.80
CA PRO A 96 16.87 -10.69 -14.70
C PRO A 96 16.98 -9.95 -16.03
N ASN A 97 18.20 -9.74 -16.51
CA ASN A 97 18.50 -9.08 -17.79
C ASN A 97 17.96 -7.65 -17.92
N TYR A 98 17.65 -7.02 -16.81
CA TYR A 98 17.17 -5.66 -16.74
C TYR A 98 18.07 -4.82 -15.86
N THR A 99 18.01 -3.51 -16.03
CA THR A 99 18.70 -2.57 -15.15
C THR A 99 17.72 -1.46 -14.87
N SER A 100 17.23 -1.47 -13.63
CA SER A 100 16.09 -0.69 -13.17
C SER A 100 16.24 0.82 -13.23
N ALA A 101 17.45 1.36 -13.10
CA ALA A 101 17.65 2.79 -13.14
C ALA A 101 18.98 3.20 -13.75
N ILE A 102 19.05 4.46 -14.17
CA ILE A 102 20.30 5.14 -14.43
C ILE A 102 20.58 6.05 -13.23
N VAL A 103 21.77 5.89 -12.64
CA VAL A 103 22.22 6.67 -11.47
C VAL A 103 23.30 7.64 -11.91
N PHE A 104 23.06 8.94 -11.69
CA PHE A 104 24.01 10.02 -11.99
C PHE A 104 24.20 10.90 -10.76
N GLY A 105 25.33 10.72 -10.06
CA GLY A 105 25.56 11.39 -8.78
C GLY A 105 24.53 10.92 -7.74
N ASP A 106 23.76 11.85 -7.20
CA ASP A 106 22.64 11.61 -6.28
C ASP A 106 21.30 11.41 -7.00
N ARG A 107 21.23 11.57 -8.32
CA ARG A 107 20.00 11.43 -9.09
C ARG A 107 19.78 9.99 -9.54
N ILE A 108 18.61 9.44 -9.23
CA ILE A 108 18.12 8.14 -9.71
C ILE A 108 16.99 8.40 -10.71
N VAL A 109 17.09 7.83 -11.90
CA VAL A 109 16.02 7.86 -12.92
C VAL A 109 15.69 6.43 -13.29
N TYR A 110 14.52 5.96 -12.88
CA TYR A 110 14.03 4.62 -13.24
C TYR A 110 13.82 4.51 -14.74
N ARG A 111 14.20 3.36 -15.30
CA ARG A 111 13.94 3.04 -16.70
C ARG A 111 12.49 2.64 -16.88
N VAL A 112 12.01 2.87 -18.11
CA VAL A 112 10.71 2.39 -18.55
C VAL A 112 10.73 0.87 -18.56
N GLN A 113 9.61 0.26 -18.18
CA GLN A 113 9.48 -1.20 -18.20
C GLN A 113 9.73 -1.78 -19.59
N ASP A 114 10.25 -3.00 -19.61
CA ASP A 114 10.40 -3.83 -20.81
C ASP A 114 9.83 -5.23 -20.55
N ASP A 115 10.04 -6.15 -21.49
CA ASP A 115 9.57 -7.54 -21.38
C ASP A 115 10.15 -8.25 -20.15
N ASN A 116 11.33 -7.88 -19.65
CA ASN A 116 11.91 -8.49 -18.45
C ASN A 116 11.15 -8.08 -17.18
N VAL A 117 10.69 -6.83 -17.12
CA VAL A 117 9.80 -6.37 -16.04
C VAL A 117 8.46 -7.09 -16.13
N GLN A 118 7.88 -7.25 -17.33
CA GLN A 118 6.65 -8.01 -17.50
C GLN A 118 6.82 -9.48 -17.09
N ASN A 119 7.91 -10.13 -17.48
CA ASN A 119 8.23 -11.49 -17.04
C ASN A 119 8.34 -11.59 -15.51
N ALA A 120 8.88 -10.57 -14.84
CA ALA A 120 8.91 -10.53 -13.37
C ALA A 120 7.50 -10.39 -12.76
N ILE A 121 6.62 -9.58 -13.37
CA ILE A 121 5.20 -9.48 -12.97
C ILE A 121 4.51 -10.84 -13.11
N ASP A 122 4.73 -11.52 -14.23
CA ASP A 122 4.14 -12.84 -14.53
C ASP A 122 4.66 -13.93 -13.58
N GLU A 123 5.95 -13.96 -13.28
CA GLU A 123 6.49 -14.87 -12.24
C GLU A 123 5.88 -14.58 -10.87
N LEU A 124 5.76 -13.30 -10.49
CA LEU A 124 5.13 -12.91 -9.22
C LEU A 124 3.65 -13.28 -9.19
N TYR A 125 2.96 -13.30 -10.34
CA TYR A 125 1.58 -13.77 -10.45
C TYR A 125 1.43 -15.19 -9.92
N ASP A 126 2.29 -16.09 -10.39
CA ASP A 126 2.33 -17.49 -9.97
C ASP A 126 2.80 -17.63 -8.52
N TYR A 127 3.89 -16.97 -8.13
CA TYR A 127 4.40 -17.05 -6.76
C TYR A 127 3.44 -16.54 -5.70
N MET A 128 2.65 -15.52 -6.03
CA MET A 128 1.66 -14.94 -5.12
C MET A 128 0.31 -15.68 -5.13
N ASP A 129 0.21 -16.78 -5.87
CA ASP A 129 -1.00 -17.62 -5.97
C ASP A 129 -2.21 -16.81 -6.46
N THR A 130 -1.98 -15.95 -7.45
CA THR A 130 -2.98 -14.98 -7.94
C THR A 130 -4.07 -15.69 -8.73
N ASN A 131 -5.34 -15.38 -8.45
CA ASN A 131 -6.51 -16.05 -9.07
C ASN A 131 -6.57 -17.56 -8.82
N SER A 132 -5.94 -18.09 -7.76
CA SER A 132 -6.00 -19.52 -7.41
C SER A 132 -7.36 -19.96 -6.87
N THR A 133 -8.20 -19.00 -6.46
CA THR A 133 -9.57 -19.23 -5.98
C THR A 133 -10.58 -18.46 -6.82
N SER A 134 -11.85 -18.84 -6.70
CA SER A 134 -12.95 -18.16 -7.38
C SER A 134 -13.17 -16.70 -6.92
N ALA A 135 -12.53 -16.27 -5.83
CA ALA A 135 -12.59 -14.87 -5.39
C ALA A 135 -11.77 -13.93 -6.28
N GLY A 136 -10.76 -14.48 -6.99
CA GLY A 136 -9.84 -13.71 -7.83
C GLY A 136 -8.87 -12.83 -7.03
N GLY A 137 -7.74 -12.45 -7.62
CA GLY A 137 -6.68 -11.63 -7.04
C GLY A 137 -5.74 -12.37 -6.11
N THR A 138 -5.01 -11.58 -5.32
CA THR A 138 -3.95 -12.02 -4.42
C THR A 138 -4.32 -11.67 -2.98
N THR A 139 -4.02 -12.55 -2.02
CA THR A 139 -4.19 -12.24 -0.59
C THR A 139 -2.96 -11.53 -0.03
N ILE A 140 -3.06 -10.82 1.11
CA ILE A 140 -1.89 -10.22 1.78
C ILE A 140 -0.81 -11.27 2.06
N SER A 141 -1.21 -12.46 2.52
CA SER A 141 -0.29 -13.59 2.72
C SER A 141 0.32 -14.09 1.41
N GLY A 142 -0.47 -14.18 0.33
CA GLY A 142 0.00 -14.55 -1.00
C GLY A 142 1.06 -13.57 -1.51
N PHE A 143 0.80 -12.27 -1.39
CA PHE A 143 1.78 -11.23 -1.73
C PHE A 143 3.09 -11.42 -0.94
N LYS A 144 3.02 -11.50 0.39
CA LYS A 144 4.21 -11.58 1.25
C LYS A 144 5.00 -12.86 1.00
N ASN A 145 4.32 -13.99 0.88
CA ASN A 145 4.96 -15.28 0.66
C ASN A 145 5.57 -15.35 -0.75
N GLY A 146 4.81 -14.95 -1.77
CA GLY A 146 5.24 -15.00 -3.17
C GLY A 146 6.42 -14.07 -3.46
N LEU A 147 6.35 -12.81 -3.00
CA LEU A 147 7.49 -11.89 -3.14
C LEU A 147 8.71 -12.39 -2.36
N SER A 148 8.51 -13.01 -1.19
CA SER A 148 9.63 -13.65 -0.45
C SER A 148 10.24 -14.81 -1.22
N GLU A 149 9.42 -15.69 -1.79
CA GLU A 149 9.93 -16.80 -2.58
C GLU A 149 10.72 -16.31 -3.80
N TYR A 150 10.18 -15.33 -4.54
CA TYR A 150 10.84 -14.74 -5.69
C TYR A 150 12.21 -14.15 -5.34
N VAL A 151 12.28 -13.38 -4.25
CA VAL A 151 13.51 -12.73 -3.76
C VAL A 151 14.51 -13.76 -3.26
N ASN A 152 14.05 -14.76 -2.50
CA ASN A 152 14.91 -15.83 -1.96
C ASN A 152 15.53 -16.69 -3.06
N LYS A 153 14.79 -16.98 -4.13
CA LYS A 153 15.33 -17.71 -5.31
C LYS A 153 16.41 -16.93 -6.04
N ARG A 154 16.50 -15.61 -5.84
CA ARG A 154 17.53 -14.73 -6.38
C ARG A 154 18.65 -14.45 -5.36
N GLY A 155 18.74 -15.26 -4.30
CA GLY A 155 19.84 -15.23 -3.35
C GLY A 155 19.81 -14.04 -2.38
N ARG A 156 18.65 -13.39 -2.23
CA ARG A 156 18.42 -12.27 -1.30
C ARG A 156 17.44 -12.67 -0.22
N ASN A 157 17.31 -11.87 0.81
CA ASN A 157 16.29 -12.01 1.83
C ASN A 157 15.33 -10.82 1.78
N ILE A 158 14.14 -10.99 2.33
CA ILE A 158 13.16 -9.92 2.48
C ILE A 158 12.60 -9.92 3.91
N SER A 159 12.30 -8.73 4.41
CA SER A 159 11.53 -8.56 5.63
C SER A 159 10.42 -7.53 5.46
N TYR A 160 9.35 -7.74 6.22
CA TYR A 160 8.17 -6.88 6.26
C TYR A 160 7.98 -6.37 7.68
N SER A 161 7.93 -5.06 7.85
CA SER A 161 7.57 -4.43 9.13
C SER A 161 6.20 -3.79 8.98
N SER A 162 5.20 -4.30 9.71
CA SER A 162 3.84 -3.76 9.65
C SER A 162 3.82 -2.32 10.15
N LEU A 163 3.11 -1.45 9.44
CA LEU A 163 2.83 -0.09 9.89
C LEU A 163 1.38 0.07 10.35
N GLY A 164 0.62 -1.04 10.49
CA GLY A 164 -0.77 -1.05 10.93
C GLY A 164 -1.78 -0.87 9.79
N SER A 165 -3.04 -0.74 10.18
CA SER A 165 -4.20 -0.59 9.28
C SER A 165 -5.23 0.35 9.90
N GLY A 166 -6.11 0.93 9.07
CA GLY A 166 -7.14 1.83 9.55
C GLY A 166 -6.56 2.95 10.43
N SER A 167 -7.28 3.29 11.49
CA SER A 167 -6.83 4.25 12.51
C SER A 167 -5.56 3.86 13.28
N SER A 168 -5.08 2.62 13.12
CA SER A 168 -3.79 2.17 13.71
C SER A 168 -2.60 2.35 12.76
N PHE A 169 -2.82 2.85 11.54
CA PHE A 169 -1.74 3.15 10.61
C PHE A 169 -0.77 4.20 11.18
N SER A 170 0.52 3.86 11.19
CA SER A 170 1.57 4.65 11.84
C SER A 170 2.22 5.64 10.88
N ILE A 171 1.82 6.91 10.95
CA ILE A 171 2.47 8.01 10.22
C ILE A 171 3.95 8.12 10.58
N SER A 172 4.30 8.00 11.85
CA SER A 172 5.70 8.02 12.29
C SER A 172 6.48 6.81 11.75
N GLY A 173 5.86 5.62 11.70
CA GLY A 173 6.40 4.44 11.04
C GLY A 173 6.68 4.67 9.56
N LEU A 174 5.73 5.27 8.83
CA LEU A 174 5.90 5.64 7.42
C LEU A 174 7.06 6.62 7.22
N LYS A 175 7.10 7.71 8.00
CA LYS A 175 8.19 8.70 7.95
C LYS A 175 9.56 8.05 8.21
N ASN A 176 9.63 7.14 9.19
CA ASN A 176 10.85 6.39 9.49
C ASN A 176 11.26 5.47 8.33
N SER A 177 10.31 4.79 7.68
CA SER A 177 10.57 3.96 6.50
C SER A 177 11.09 4.78 5.33
N ILE A 178 10.48 5.94 5.04
CA ILE A 178 10.95 6.87 4.00
C ILE A 178 12.36 7.37 4.30
N ALA A 179 12.63 7.81 5.53
CA ALA A 179 13.96 8.25 5.96
C ALA A 179 15.01 7.13 5.86
N ALA A 180 14.60 5.88 6.15
CA ALA A 180 15.43 4.69 5.99
C ALA A 180 15.52 4.19 4.53
N LYS A 181 14.92 4.90 3.56
CA LYS A 181 14.87 4.54 2.13
C LYS A 181 14.24 3.15 1.91
N LYS A 182 13.13 2.87 2.59
CA LYS A 182 12.37 1.63 2.47
C LYS A 182 10.97 1.93 1.95
N PRO A 183 10.58 1.45 0.76
CA PRO A 183 9.22 1.62 0.27
C PRO A 183 8.22 0.92 1.18
N VAL A 184 6.99 1.41 1.16
CA VAL A 184 5.88 0.86 1.94
C VAL A 184 4.82 0.35 0.99
N VAL A 185 4.52 -0.93 1.05
CA VAL A 185 3.38 -1.51 0.32
C VAL A 185 2.11 -1.21 1.10
N LEU A 186 1.11 -0.65 0.40
CA LEU A 186 -0.21 -0.32 0.93
C LEU A 186 -1.23 -1.25 0.30
N PHE A 187 -1.97 -1.96 1.15
CA PHE A 187 -3.17 -2.69 0.77
C PHE A 187 -4.36 -1.80 1.06
N THR A 188 -5.07 -1.37 0.03
CA THR A 188 -6.11 -0.35 0.16
C THR A 188 -7.48 -0.82 -0.30
N SER A 189 -8.53 -0.14 0.17
CA SER A 189 -9.90 -0.27 -0.32
C SER A 189 -10.56 1.11 -0.36
N GLN A 190 -11.37 1.39 -1.39
CA GLN A 190 -12.14 2.65 -1.51
C GLN A 190 -11.29 3.93 -1.34
N TYR A 191 -10.34 4.15 -2.24
CA TYR A 191 -9.32 5.20 -2.12
C TYR A 191 -9.53 6.33 -3.13
N ALA A 192 -8.97 7.51 -2.82
CA ALA A 192 -8.97 8.66 -3.72
C ALA A 192 -7.55 9.02 -4.15
N LEU A 193 -7.31 9.07 -5.46
CA LEU A 193 -6.05 9.54 -6.04
C LEU A 193 -6.16 11.01 -6.45
N THR A 194 -5.06 11.75 -6.32
CA THR A 194 -4.92 13.10 -6.86
C THR A 194 -3.54 13.32 -7.48
N SER A 195 -3.48 14.26 -8.41
CA SER A 195 -2.27 14.59 -9.15
C SER A 195 -1.15 15.09 -8.24
N THR A 196 0.08 14.74 -8.58
CA THR A 196 1.27 15.36 -7.96
C THR A 196 1.60 16.76 -8.49
N PHE A 197 0.95 17.18 -9.58
CA PHE A 197 1.25 18.42 -10.31
C PHE A 197 0.07 19.41 -10.38
N GLY A 198 -1.10 19.04 -9.88
CA GLY A 198 -2.35 19.75 -10.18
C GLY A 198 -3.17 20.07 -8.94
N TYR A 199 -2.83 21.17 -8.27
CA TYR A 199 -3.81 21.93 -7.52
C TYR A 199 -3.76 23.39 -7.97
N GLU A 200 -4.93 23.98 -8.22
CA GLU A 200 -5.01 25.40 -8.53
C GLU A 200 -4.71 26.18 -7.26
N VAL A 201 -3.47 26.65 -7.14
CA VAL A 201 -3.10 27.62 -6.11
C VAL A 201 -3.48 29.00 -6.63
N SER A 202 -4.58 29.51 -6.12
CA SER A 202 -4.81 30.96 -6.13
C SER A 202 -4.52 31.51 -4.73
N ASN A 203 -4.29 32.82 -4.59
CA ASN A 203 -4.00 33.40 -3.28
C ASN A 203 -5.11 33.05 -2.27
N GLY A 204 -4.81 32.13 -1.35
CA GLY A 204 -5.71 31.70 -0.29
C GLY A 204 -6.65 30.54 -0.62
N THR A 205 -6.44 29.81 -1.72
CA THR A 205 -7.22 28.61 -2.04
C THR A 205 -6.35 27.53 -2.68
N ASP A 206 -6.45 26.30 -2.16
CA ASP A 206 -5.93 25.09 -2.77
C ASP A 206 -7.10 24.20 -3.20
N LYS A 207 -7.06 23.70 -4.43
CA LYS A 207 -8.09 22.84 -5.01
C LYS A 207 -7.49 21.56 -5.57
N PHE A 208 -7.93 20.42 -5.07
CA PHE A 208 -7.50 19.09 -5.50
C PHE A 208 -8.60 18.39 -6.29
N ILE A 209 -8.28 17.92 -7.49
CA ILE A 209 -9.15 17.00 -8.23
C ILE A 209 -8.90 15.58 -7.70
N THR A 210 -9.96 14.89 -7.27
CA THR A 210 -9.87 13.56 -6.68
C THR A 210 -10.54 12.52 -7.58
N TYR A 211 -9.83 11.46 -7.90
CA TYR A 211 -10.34 10.31 -8.63
C TYR A 211 -10.67 9.22 -7.60
N LEU A 212 -11.96 8.95 -7.41
CA LEU A 212 -12.47 8.03 -6.39
C LEU A 212 -12.59 6.63 -6.98
N TYR A 213 -11.92 5.69 -6.35
CA TYR A 213 -11.79 4.32 -6.82
C TYR A 213 -12.47 3.35 -5.86
N SER A 214 -13.39 2.52 -6.33
CA SER A 214 -13.94 1.40 -5.55
C SER A 214 -13.13 0.12 -5.77
N GLY A 215 -13.12 -0.74 -4.74
CA GLY A 215 -12.42 -2.02 -4.78
C GLY A 215 -11.07 -2.00 -4.09
N ASN A 216 -10.47 -3.19 -4.02
CA ASN A 216 -9.23 -3.44 -3.30
C ASN A 216 -8.03 -3.31 -4.24
N HIS A 217 -7.00 -2.56 -3.83
CA HIS A 217 -5.82 -2.32 -4.65
C HIS A 217 -4.53 -2.45 -3.83
N VAL A 218 -3.41 -2.64 -4.52
CA VAL A 218 -2.08 -2.66 -3.90
C VAL A 218 -1.22 -1.60 -4.57
N MET A 219 -0.68 -0.68 -3.78
CA MET A 219 0.17 0.42 -4.23
C MET A 219 1.46 0.46 -3.41
N VAL A 220 2.46 1.20 -3.90
CA VAL A 220 3.73 1.34 -3.19
C VAL A 220 4.00 2.80 -2.87
N ALA A 221 3.98 3.15 -1.59
CA ALA A 221 4.29 4.48 -1.09
C ALA A 221 5.80 4.72 -0.96
N CYS A 222 6.21 5.93 -1.33
CA CYS A 222 7.58 6.42 -1.20
C CYS A 222 7.66 7.84 -0.67
N GLY A 223 6.55 8.45 -0.28
CA GLY A 223 6.55 9.79 0.27
C GLY A 223 5.30 10.10 1.06
N ILE A 224 5.39 11.19 1.81
CA ILE A 224 4.29 11.79 2.56
C ILE A 224 4.37 13.31 2.39
N LYS A 225 3.22 13.93 2.18
CA LYS A 225 3.02 15.39 2.20
C LYS A 225 1.98 15.72 3.24
N GLU A 226 2.30 16.65 4.14
CA GLU A 226 1.41 17.16 5.17
C GLU A 226 1.21 18.67 4.93
N ILE A 227 -0.03 19.11 5.00
CA ILE A 227 -0.43 20.50 4.78
C ILE A 227 -1.32 20.93 5.93
N GLU A 228 -0.93 22.00 6.63
CA GLU A 228 -1.71 22.65 7.67
C GLU A 228 -2.25 23.99 7.13
N TYR A 229 -3.57 24.16 7.14
CA TYR A 229 -4.22 25.37 6.64
C TYR A 229 -4.67 26.26 7.80
N TYR A 230 -4.39 27.56 7.73
CA TYR A 230 -4.67 28.51 8.81
C TYR A 230 -5.58 29.65 8.35
N ASN A 231 -6.44 30.13 9.26
CA ASN A 231 -7.27 31.32 9.03
C ASN A 231 -6.49 32.62 9.29
N SER A 232 -7.10 33.77 9.00
CA SER A 232 -6.47 35.10 9.17
C SER A 232 -6.10 35.45 10.62
N SER A 233 -6.64 34.73 11.59
CA SER A 233 -6.32 34.84 13.01
C SER A 233 -5.26 33.83 13.46
N ASN A 234 -4.59 33.16 12.52
CA ASN A 234 -3.58 32.12 12.75
C ASN A 234 -4.11 30.87 13.48
N GLY A 235 -5.42 30.59 13.38
CA GLY A 235 -6.01 29.35 13.88
C GLY A 235 -6.02 28.26 12.80
N LEU A 236 -5.65 27.03 13.17
CA LEU A 236 -5.71 25.86 12.29
C LEU A 236 -7.16 25.59 11.86
N ILE A 237 -7.36 25.45 10.56
CA ILE A 237 -8.64 25.12 9.91
C ILE A 237 -8.70 23.63 9.60
N GLU A 238 -7.63 23.09 9.02
CA GLU A 238 -7.60 21.74 8.48
C GLU A 238 -6.16 21.23 8.40
N GLU A 239 -5.99 19.92 8.57
CA GLU A 239 -4.74 19.21 8.30
C GLU A 239 -4.98 18.15 7.22
N VAL A 240 -4.17 18.17 6.17
CA VAL A 240 -4.26 17.22 5.05
C VAL A 240 -2.99 16.39 4.98
N THR A 241 -3.16 15.07 5.10
CA THR A 241 -2.08 14.10 4.88
C THR A 241 -2.28 13.38 3.55
N LEU A 242 -1.23 13.38 2.73
CA LEU A 242 -1.18 12.78 1.41
C LEU A 242 -0.01 11.79 1.34
N LEU A 243 -0.21 10.57 0.83
CA LEU A 243 0.89 9.63 0.60
C LEU A 243 1.24 9.59 -0.88
N LYS A 244 2.52 9.78 -1.21
CA LYS A 244 3.02 9.68 -2.59
C LYS A 244 3.24 8.21 -2.95
N VAL A 245 2.51 7.72 -3.96
CA VAL A 245 2.48 6.31 -4.35
C VAL A 245 2.82 6.11 -5.82
N SER A 246 3.50 5.00 -6.12
CA SER A 246 3.43 4.37 -7.44
C SER A 246 2.20 3.49 -7.46
N THR A 247 1.29 3.79 -8.40
CA THR A 247 -0.08 3.23 -8.39
C THR A 247 -0.16 1.86 -9.05
N GLY A 248 0.79 1.50 -9.90
CA GLY A 248 0.70 0.32 -10.75
C GLY A 248 -0.24 0.47 -11.97
N PHE A 249 -0.78 1.67 -12.22
CA PHE A 249 -1.59 1.99 -13.40
C PHE A 249 -0.75 2.56 -14.53
N SER A 250 -1.07 2.22 -15.77
CA SER A 250 -0.34 2.65 -16.97
C SER A 250 -0.54 4.12 -17.36
N GLN A 251 -1.57 4.77 -16.82
CA GLN A 251 -1.94 6.16 -17.15
C GLN A 251 -1.81 7.11 -15.95
N VAL A 252 -1.64 6.57 -14.74
CA VAL A 252 -1.66 7.32 -13.47
C VAL A 252 -0.48 6.87 -12.62
N ASP A 253 0.70 6.85 -13.21
CA ASP A 253 1.93 6.25 -12.68
C ASP A 253 2.25 6.61 -11.22
N ILE A 254 2.41 7.91 -10.94
CA ILE A 254 2.66 8.46 -9.59
C ILE A 254 1.53 9.40 -9.22
N SER A 255 0.97 9.23 -8.02
CA SER A 255 -0.10 10.08 -7.50
C SER A 255 0.01 10.24 -5.99
N TYR A 256 -0.78 11.17 -5.44
CA TYR A 256 -1.04 11.19 -4.01
C TYR A 256 -2.34 10.44 -3.69
N ILE A 257 -2.37 9.72 -2.58
CA ILE A 257 -3.59 9.22 -1.94
C ILE A 257 -3.91 10.09 -0.72
N PHE A 258 -5.16 10.52 -0.58
CA PHE A 258 -5.63 11.19 0.63
C PHE A 258 -5.75 10.21 1.79
N LEU A 259 -5.27 10.60 2.97
CA LEU A 259 -5.38 9.81 4.19
C LEU A 259 -6.37 10.42 5.20
N ASP A 260 -7.36 11.14 4.67
CA ASP A 260 -8.45 11.75 5.44
C ASP A 260 -9.38 10.71 6.08
N ASP A 261 -9.56 9.55 5.42
CA ASP A 261 -10.08 8.34 6.05
C ASP A 261 -8.98 7.26 6.07
N PRO A 262 -8.32 7.01 7.21
CA PRO A 262 -7.30 5.97 7.28
C PRO A 262 -7.89 4.56 7.14
N GLY A 263 -9.23 4.40 7.24
CA GLY A 263 -9.96 3.17 6.98
C GLY A 263 -9.76 2.61 5.57
N ILE A 264 -9.25 3.42 4.64
CA ILE A 264 -8.84 2.98 3.31
C ILE A 264 -7.63 2.03 3.35
N ILE A 265 -6.80 2.09 4.41
CA ILE A 265 -5.62 1.21 4.56
C ILE A 265 -6.06 -0.09 5.25
N ILE A 266 -6.19 -1.16 4.47
CA ILE A 266 -6.50 -2.49 4.99
C ILE A 266 -5.31 -3.10 5.73
N ASP A 267 -4.11 -2.91 5.18
CA ASP A 267 -2.85 -3.29 5.83
C ASP A 267 -1.69 -2.54 5.15
N SER A 268 -0.55 -2.49 5.82
CA SER A 268 0.62 -1.79 5.30
C SER A 268 1.92 -2.35 5.84
N TYR A 269 2.93 -2.40 4.97
CA TYR A 269 4.22 -3.00 5.29
C TYR A 269 5.37 -2.19 4.70
N SER A 270 6.29 -1.75 5.56
CA SER A 270 7.62 -1.35 5.10
C SER A 270 8.37 -2.59 4.65
N VAL A 271 8.89 -2.54 3.41
CA VAL A 271 9.59 -3.67 2.79
C VAL A 271 11.09 -3.41 2.75
N ASN A 272 11.87 -4.40 3.16
CA ASN A 272 13.33 -4.36 3.14
C ASN A 272 13.91 -5.62 2.49
N ILE A 273 14.54 -5.48 1.33
CA ILE A 273 15.31 -6.55 0.68
C ILE A 273 16.80 -6.38 1.03
N TYR A 274 17.51 -7.47 1.33
CA TYR A 274 18.92 -7.45 1.75
C TYR A 274 19.72 -8.69 1.34
#